data_AF-A0A0N1PEY8-F1
#
_entry.id   AF-A0A0N1PEY8-F1
#
_cell.length_a   1.000
_cell.length_b   1.000
_cell.length_c   1.000
_cell.angle_alpha   90.00
_cell.angle_beta   90.00
_cell.angle_gamma   90.00
#
_symmetry.space_group_name_H-M   'P 1'
#
loop_
_entity.id
_entity.type
_entity.pdbx_description
1 polymer ?
#
loop_
_entity_poly.entity_id
_entity_poly.type
_entity_poly.pdbx_seq_one_letter_code
_entity_poly.pdbx_strand_id
1 'polypeptide(L)'
;MTCERIDPKDFHGPAATQYTLNSLEELTNSPKFKSYVRHVEYKERLYLTWFIAPLTLFGILYFHVIMFGSEGVNLFMEPSTRSGLALSEVPVGMVAATLMLLFYAIPCIVIGPFVGFFEEPSRWASIAVLILMTCANVAVVSFGGPRLHYPPFLTTSPTLPEIATSWDPMDIAVVFARDVFVRRVLCLEGFVLAGYAVAMWRQSFWRRAWHPPLPLLTIPLGVGFAGVGWWIVAQKTIPLFFDAQGVPTPVSEALRWSAVQADPIGAVSLCSSVLTEVARRLRQEAITLWERRGLPFAFRDISSCLSLYLAASSMALGHLLLFFIKPVLDFIVGAFFFVLPTDPTIWGLAMLASVGSFASLWRAAEGSEYALYLIGLACLVAALVFNGFVA
;
A
#
# COMPACT_ATOMS: atom_id res chain seq x y z
N MET A 1 -3.80 2.22 -50.71
CA MET A 1 -2.57 1.49 -51.03
C MET A 1 -2.96 0.26 -51.81
N THR A 2 -2.67 0.26 -53.10
CA THR A 2 -2.88 -0.87 -54.01
C THR A 2 -1.75 -1.87 -53.76
N CYS A 3 -2.08 -3.07 -53.27
CA CYS A 3 -1.11 -4.16 -53.23
C CYS A 3 -0.75 -4.51 -54.67
N GLU A 4 0.41 -4.06 -55.14
CA GLU A 4 0.96 -4.55 -56.40
C GLU A 4 1.24 -6.04 -56.23
N ARG A 5 0.58 -6.84 -57.07
CA ARG A 5 0.66 -8.30 -57.05
C ARG A 5 2.04 -8.70 -57.56
N ILE A 6 2.91 -9.16 -56.65
CA ILE A 6 4.14 -9.85 -57.02
C ILE A 6 3.74 -11.14 -57.76
N ASP A 7 4.32 -11.38 -58.93
CA ASP A 7 4.07 -12.61 -59.70
C ASP A 7 4.51 -13.82 -58.84
N PRO A 8 3.68 -14.87 -58.68
CA PRO A 8 4.01 -16.04 -57.87
C PRO A 8 5.36 -16.69 -58.20
N LYS A 9 5.86 -16.52 -59.43
CA LYS A 9 7.17 -17.06 -59.86
C LYS A 9 8.36 -16.27 -59.30
N ASP A 10 8.16 -15.02 -58.92
CA ASP A 10 9.20 -14.11 -58.42
C ASP A 10 9.21 -14.00 -56.88
N PHE A 11 8.37 -14.77 -56.21
CA PHE A 11 8.18 -14.73 -54.75
C PHE A 11 9.44 -15.13 -53.94
N HIS A 12 10.32 -15.92 -54.53
CA HIS A 12 11.63 -16.28 -53.97
C HIS A 12 12.81 -15.55 -54.66
N GLY A 13 12.51 -14.61 -55.54
CA GLY A 13 13.51 -13.85 -56.28
C GLY A 13 14.06 -12.66 -55.48
N PRO A 14 15.19 -12.08 -55.93
CA PRO A 14 15.80 -10.91 -55.31
C PRO A 14 14.84 -9.71 -55.22
N ALA A 15 13.88 -9.60 -56.13
CA ALA A 15 12.85 -8.56 -56.11
C ALA A 15 11.90 -8.68 -54.91
N ALA A 16 11.49 -9.90 -54.53
CA ALA A 16 10.66 -10.13 -53.35
C ALA A 16 11.43 -9.86 -52.06
N THR A 17 12.72 -10.20 -52.01
CA THR A 17 13.60 -9.85 -50.89
C THR A 17 13.75 -8.34 -50.75
N GLN A 18 13.99 -7.63 -51.85
CA GLN A 18 14.09 -6.16 -51.86
C GLN A 18 12.77 -5.50 -51.41
N TYR A 19 11.63 -5.98 -51.91
CA TYR A 19 10.31 -5.49 -51.51
C TYR A 19 10.05 -5.73 -50.03
N THR A 20 10.44 -6.89 -49.50
CA THR A 20 10.33 -7.21 -48.08
C THR A 20 11.20 -6.27 -47.26
N LEU A 21 12.47 -6.07 -47.63
CA LEU A 21 13.38 -5.15 -46.94
C LEU A 21 12.85 -3.71 -46.95
N ASN A 22 12.36 -3.22 -48.09
CA ASN A 22 11.75 -1.89 -48.20
C ASN A 22 10.49 -1.77 -47.33
N SER A 23 9.64 -2.79 -47.32
CA SER A 23 8.44 -2.83 -46.46
C SER A 23 8.81 -2.88 -44.98
N LEU A 24 9.89 -3.58 -44.63
CA LEU A 24 10.41 -3.68 -43.27
C LEU A 24 11.05 -2.37 -42.83
N GLU A 25 11.76 -1.68 -43.73
CA GLU A 25 12.33 -0.35 -43.52
C GLU A 25 11.22 0.70 -43.39
N GLU A 26 10.17 0.63 -44.21
CA GLU A 26 9.01 1.52 -44.12
C GLU A 26 8.19 1.25 -42.85
N LEU A 27 8.03 -0.02 -42.47
CA LEU A 27 7.39 -0.41 -41.21
C LEU A 27 8.23 0.07 -40.01
N THR A 28 9.54 -0.17 -39.99
CA THR A 28 10.41 0.26 -38.89
C THR A 28 10.53 1.78 -38.81
N ASN A 29 10.46 2.46 -39.94
CA ASN A 29 10.46 3.92 -39.99
C ASN A 29 9.08 4.56 -39.72
N SER A 30 8.00 3.78 -39.77
CA SER A 30 6.66 4.23 -39.49
C SER A 30 6.55 4.84 -38.09
N PRO A 31 5.92 6.02 -37.94
CA PRO A 31 5.74 6.66 -36.64
C PRO A 31 4.96 5.76 -35.66
N LYS A 32 4.05 4.92 -36.17
CA LYS A 32 3.26 3.98 -35.36
C LYS A 32 4.12 2.85 -34.80
N PHE A 33 5.00 2.28 -35.62
CA PHE A 33 5.92 1.22 -35.18
C PHE A 33 6.98 1.77 -34.23
N LYS A 34 7.55 2.95 -34.51
CA LYS A 34 8.46 3.64 -33.59
C LYS A 34 7.80 3.94 -32.24
N SER A 35 6.52 4.34 -32.24
CA SER A 35 5.74 4.54 -31.02
C SER A 35 5.51 3.23 -30.26
N TYR A 36 5.26 2.13 -30.97
CA TYR A 36 5.08 0.80 -30.37
C TYR A 36 6.39 0.29 -29.74
N VAL A 37 7.51 0.34 -30.46
CA VAL A 37 8.83 -0.07 -29.95
C VAL A 37 9.21 0.74 -28.71
N ARG A 38 9.03 2.06 -28.73
CA ARG A 38 9.26 2.91 -27.55
C ARG A 38 8.36 2.55 -26.37
N HIS A 39 7.12 2.16 -26.62
CA HIS A 39 6.19 1.71 -25.57
C HIS A 39 6.65 0.38 -24.93
N VAL A 40 7.13 -0.57 -25.75
CA VAL A 40 7.70 -1.84 -25.27
C VAL A 40 8.95 -1.60 -24.43
N GLU A 41 9.91 -0.81 -24.93
CA GLU A 41 11.13 -0.45 -24.17
C GLU A 41 10.83 0.26 -22.84
N TYR A 42 9.80 1.11 -22.83
CA TYR A 42 9.38 1.82 -21.63
C TYR A 42 8.79 0.87 -20.57
N LYS A 43 8.03 -0.14 -20.99
CA LYS A 43 7.48 -1.19 -20.13
C LYS A 43 8.58 -2.05 -19.52
N GLU A 44 9.60 -2.41 -20.30
CA GLU A 44 10.78 -3.15 -19.83
C GLU A 44 11.60 -2.36 -18.79
N ARG A 45 11.75 -1.04 -18.98
CA ARG A 45 12.41 -0.18 -17.99
C ARG A 45 11.65 -0.20 -16.66
N LEU A 46 10.32 -0.10 -16.66
CA LEU A 46 9.52 -0.20 -15.42
C LEU A 46 9.75 -1.53 -14.69
N TYR A 47 9.94 -2.64 -15.40
CA TYR A 47 10.30 -3.92 -14.79
C TYR A 47 11.69 -3.92 -14.17
N LEU A 48 12.66 -3.29 -14.81
CA LEU A 48 14.02 -3.14 -14.27
C LEU A 48 14.01 -2.45 -12.89
N THR A 49 13.21 -1.38 -12.72
CA THR A 49 13.03 -0.71 -11.42
C THR A 49 12.56 -1.64 -10.31
N TRP A 50 11.64 -2.56 -10.66
CA TRP A 50 11.12 -3.53 -9.72
C TRP A 50 12.15 -4.60 -9.37
N PHE A 51 13.00 -5.03 -10.30
CA PHE A 51 14.12 -5.95 -9.99
C PHE A 51 15.19 -5.31 -9.12
N ILE A 52 15.45 -4.02 -9.30
CA ILE A 52 16.45 -3.29 -8.51
C ILE A 52 15.98 -3.11 -7.06
N ALA A 53 14.67 -2.97 -6.80
CA ALA A 53 14.16 -2.69 -5.46
C ALA A 53 14.43 -3.79 -4.40
N PRO A 54 14.23 -5.09 -4.68
CA PRO A 54 14.68 -6.19 -3.80
C PRO A 54 16.20 -6.22 -3.60
N LEU A 55 16.99 -5.90 -4.64
CA LEU A 55 18.45 -5.81 -4.51
C LEU A 55 18.85 -4.65 -3.60
N THR A 56 18.20 -3.50 -3.73
CA THR A 56 18.36 -2.35 -2.83
C THR A 56 18.00 -2.74 -1.40
N LEU A 57 16.88 -3.45 -1.20
CA LEU A 57 16.47 -3.93 0.11
C LEU A 57 17.48 -4.92 0.69
N PHE A 58 17.98 -5.87 -0.11
CA PHE A 58 19.01 -6.81 0.30
C PHE A 58 20.30 -6.10 0.70
N GLY A 59 20.74 -5.10 -0.07
CA GLY A 59 21.89 -4.26 0.27
C GLY A 59 21.70 -3.49 1.58
N ILE A 60 20.49 -2.99 1.84
CA ILE A 60 20.15 -2.28 3.09
C ILE A 60 20.09 -3.24 4.28
N LEU A 61 19.58 -4.47 4.09
CA LEU A 61 19.60 -5.51 5.11
C LEU A 61 21.03 -5.99 5.39
N TYR A 62 21.86 -6.11 4.36
CA TYR A 62 23.27 -6.42 4.52
C TYR A 62 24.01 -5.32 5.28
N PHE A 63 23.75 -4.05 4.93
CA PHE A 63 24.23 -2.89 5.69
C PHE A 63 23.75 -2.93 7.15
N HIS A 64 22.49 -3.30 7.40
CA HIS A 64 21.95 -3.49 8.75
C HIS A 64 22.76 -4.52 9.53
N VAL A 65 23.00 -5.70 8.95
CA VAL A 65 23.74 -6.78 9.59
C VAL A 65 25.20 -6.38 9.85
N ILE A 66 25.86 -5.65 8.94
CA ILE A 66 27.23 -5.17 9.19
C ILE A 66 27.26 -4.15 10.33
N MET A 67 26.35 -3.18 10.30
CA MET A 67 26.33 -2.10 11.29
C MET A 67 25.87 -2.57 12.68
N PHE A 68 25.06 -3.63 12.74
CA PHE A 68 24.36 -4.05 13.96
C PHE A 68 24.50 -5.55 14.29
N GLY A 69 25.38 -6.32 13.64
CA GLY A 69 25.32 -7.80 13.63
C GLY A 69 25.83 -8.55 14.86
N SER A 70 26.92 -8.13 15.52
CA SER A 70 27.51 -8.93 16.61
C SER A 70 27.08 -8.52 18.03
N GLU A 71 26.68 -7.27 18.24
CA GLU A 71 26.09 -6.75 19.50
C GLU A 71 24.99 -5.69 19.26
N GLY A 72 24.54 -5.53 18.02
CA GLY A 72 23.77 -4.36 17.61
C GLY A 72 22.27 -4.58 17.48
N VAL A 73 21.59 -3.44 17.25
CA VAL A 73 20.14 -3.31 17.15
C VAL A 73 19.56 -4.25 16.10
N ASN A 74 18.81 -5.25 16.54
CA ASN A 74 17.98 -6.05 15.63
C ASN A 74 16.73 -5.26 15.19
N LEU A 75 16.24 -5.55 13.97
CA LEU A 75 14.98 -5.01 13.42
C LEU A 75 13.76 -5.15 14.33
N PHE A 76 13.81 -6.12 15.25
CA PHE A 76 12.73 -6.46 16.18
C PHE A 76 13.09 -6.16 17.65
N MET A 77 14.17 -5.42 17.91
CA MET A 77 14.65 -5.13 19.26
C MET A 77 13.76 -4.10 19.99
N GLU A 78 13.60 -4.30 21.30
CA GLU A 78 12.73 -3.47 22.14
C GLU A 78 13.27 -2.04 22.35
N PRO A 79 12.40 -1.03 22.51
CA PRO A 79 12.81 0.36 22.69
C PRO A 79 13.70 0.59 23.92
N SER A 80 13.43 -0.12 25.02
CA SER A 80 14.19 -0.08 26.28
C SER A 80 15.64 -0.55 26.12
N THR A 81 15.90 -1.38 25.11
CA THR A 81 17.24 -1.91 24.80
C THR A 81 18.01 -0.99 23.85
N ARG A 82 17.35 0.01 23.24
CA ARG A 82 17.97 1.00 22.33
C ARG A 82 18.71 2.11 23.08
N SER A 83 18.27 2.44 24.29
CA SER A 83 18.91 3.47 25.14
C SER A 83 20.32 3.10 25.59
N GLY A 84 20.72 1.83 25.45
CA GLY A 84 22.08 1.35 25.67
C GLY A 84 23.05 1.56 24.50
N LEU A 85 22.59 2.07 23.35
CA LEU A 85 23.50 2.33 22.22
C LEU A 85 24.36 3.56 22.46
N ALA A 86 25.67 3.34 22.57
CA ALA A 86 26.68 4.38 22.56
C ALA A 86 26.95 4.90 21.13
N LEU A 87 25.93 5.38 20.42
CA LEU A 87 26.11 6.18 19.22
C LEU A 87 26.11 7.65 19.62
N SER A 88 27.24 8.35 19.42
CA SER A 88 27.31 9.79 19.73
C SER A 88 26.57 10.65 18.70
N GLU A 89 26.43 10.16 17.46
CA GLU A 89 25.81 10.86 16.34
C GLU A 89 25.06 9.91 15.39
N VAL A 90 24.16 10.46 14.58
CA VAL A 90 23.40 9.70 13.57
C VAL A 90 24.34 9.29 12.43
N PRO A 91 24.52 7.98 12.15
CA PRO A 91 25.36 7.56 11.03
C PRO A 91 24.78 8.04 9.69
N VAL A 92 25.59 8.70 8.86
CA VAL A 92 25.18 9.20 7.53
C VAL A 92 24.64 8.06 6.65
N GLY A 93 25.22 6.86 6.76
CA GLY A 93 24.75 5.67 6.06
C GLY A 93 23.32 5.25 6.44
N MET A 94 22.91 5.44 7.70
CA MET A 94 21.54 5.19 8.13
C MET A 94 20.56 6.18 7.50
N VAL A 95 20.91 7.47 7.50
CA VAL A 95 20.08 8.51 6.86
C VAL A 95 19.91 8.20 5.38
N ALA A 96 21.01 7.90 4.68
CA ALA A 96 20.98 7.53 3.27
C ALA A 96 20.12 6.28 3.02
N ALA A 97 20.26 5.24 3.84
CA ALA A 97 19.46 4.02 3.72
C ALA A 97 17.97 4.29 3.94
N THR A 98 17.60 5.08 4.95
CA THR A 98 16.21 5.48 5.21
C THR A 98 15.62 6.25 4.04
N LEU A 99 16.37 7.19 3.45
CA LEU A 99 15.92 7.93 2.27
C LEU A 99 15.74 7.00 1.07
N MET A 100 16.66 6.05 0.83
CA MET A 100 16.51 5.06 -0.23
C MET A 100 15.29 4.15 0.00
N LEU A 101 14.99 3.76 1.24
CA LEU A 101 13.79 2.97 1.54
C LEU A 101 12.51 3.75 1.22
N LEU A 102 12.39 4.97 1.73
CA LEU A 102 11.15 5.77 1.63
C LEU A 102 10.89 6.30 0.22
N PHE A 103 11.93 6.72 -0.50
CA PHE A 103 11.80 7.38 -1.80
C PHE A 103 12.04 6.48 -2.99
N TYR A 104 12.55 5.26 -2.78
CA TYR A 104 12.84 4.35 -3.88
C TYR A 104 12.33 2.92 -3.62
N ALA A 105 12.83 2.22 -2.59
CA ALA A 105 12.51 0.80 -2.41
C ALA A 105 11.02 0.54 -2.12
N ILE A 106 10.43 1.22 -1.13
CA ILE A 106 9.00 1.09 -0.80
C ILE A 106 8.14 1.49 -2.00
N PRO A 107 8.31 2.68 -2.62
CA PRO A 107 7.56 3.03 -3.83
C PRO A 107 7.65 1.98 -4.94
N CYS A 108 8.86 1.49 -5.26
CA CYS A 108 9.04 0.47 -6.31
C CYS A 108 8.33 -0.84 -5.97
N ILE A 109 8.43 -1.30 -4.72
CA ILE A 109 7.73 -2.48 -4.23
C ILE A 109 6.21 -2.27 -4.33
N VAL A 110 5.68 -1.13 -3.86
CA VAL A 110 4.25 -0.83 -3.87
C VAL A 110 3.67 -0.65 -5.28
N ILE A 111 4.41 -0.06 -6.22
CA ILE A 111 3.96 0.16 -7.61
C ILE A 111 3.87 -1.15 -8.40
N GLY A 112 4.79 -2.09 -8.17
CA GLY A 112 4.92 -3.34 -8.94
C GLY A 112 3.60 -4.09 -9.25
N PRO A 113 2.75 -4.42 -8.25
CA PRO A 113 1.52 -5.19 -8.45
C PRO A 113 0.40 -4.37 -9.09
N PHE A 114 0.42 -3.04 -8.95
CA PHE A 114 -0.51 -2.16 -9.64
C PHE A 114 -0.19 -1.99 -11.13
N VAL A 115 1.07 -2.20 -11.52
CA VAL A 115 1.52 -2.07 -12.91
C VAL A 115 1.51 -3.44 -13.63
N GLY A 116 1.68 -4.55 -12.91
CA GLY A 116 1.60 -5.90 -13.47
C GLY A 116 2.80 -6.28 -14.36
N PHE A 117 3.25 -7.54 -14.25
CA PHE A 117 4.52 -8.03 -14.83
C PHE A 117 4.52 -8.28 -16.34
N PHE A 118 3.37 -8.60 -16.91
CA PHE A 118 3.26 -8.97 -18.32
C PHE A 118 2.02 -8.33 -18.98
N GLU A 119 0.97 -8.11 -18.20
CA GLU A 119 -0.29 -7.55 -18.67
C GLU A 119 -0.72 -6.38 -17.79
N GLU A 120 -1.49 -5.47 -18.39
CA GLU A 120 -2.10 -4.37 -17.65
C GLU A 120 -3.20 -4.94 -16.75
N PRO A 121 -3.07 -4.81 -15.41
CA PRO A 121 -4.09 -5.32 -14.51
C PRO A 121 -5.40 -4.56 -14.76
N SER A 122 -6.51 -5.29 -14.70
CA SER A 122 -7.84 -4.69 -14.78
C SER A 122 -8.09 -3.74 -13.61
N ARG A 123 -9.10 -2.86 -13.73
CA ARG A 123 -9.52 -1.99 -12.62
C ARG A 123 -9.86 -2.79 -11.37
N TRP A 124 -10.57 -3.91 -11.53
CA TRP A 124 -10.91 -4.82 -10.43
C TRP A 124 -9.68 -5.44 -9.78
N ALA A 125 -8.70 -5.89 -10.58
CA ALA A 125 -7.44 -6.40 -10.06
C ALA A 125 -6.65 -5.32 -9.29
N SER A 126 -6.68 -4.08 -9.77
CA SER A 126 -6.04 -2.94 -9.08
C SER A 126 -6.72 -2.63 -7.74
N ILE A 127 -8.05 -2.70 -7.67
CA ILE A 127 -8.80 -2.55 -6.42
C ILE A 127 -8.51 -3.72 -5.47
N ALA A 128 -8.42 -4.95 -5.97
CA ALA A 128 -8.07 -6.10 -5.15
C ALA A 128 -6.65 -5.98 -4.57
N VAL A 129 -5.69 -5.50 -5.36
CA VAL A 129 -4.32 -5.19 -4.87
C VAL A 129 -4.35 -4.08 -3.84
N LEU A 130 -5.15 -3.03 -4.02
CA LEU A 130 -5.33 -1.96 -3.04
C LEU A 130 -5.81 -2.54 -1.70
N ILE A 131 -6.90 -3.32 -1.72
CA ILE A 131 -7.45 -3.97 -0.52
C ILE A 131 -6.39 -4.86 0.14
N LEU A 132 -5.70 -5.69 -0.63
CA LEU A 132 -4.67 -6.60 -0.11
C LEU A 132 -3.51 -5.84 0.55
N MET A 133 -3.04 -4.75 -0.07
CA MET A 133 -1.98 -3.90 0.47
C MET A 133 -2.42 -3.13 1.70
N THR A 134 -3.66 -2.62 1.73
CA THR A 134 -4.25 -2.02 2.93
C THR A 134 -4.36 -3.05 4.06
N CYS A 135 -4.80 -4.28 3.77
CA CYS A 135 -4.80 -5.37 4.74
C CYS A 135 -3.39 -5.72 5.22
N ALA A 136 -2.38 -5.63 4.35
CA ALA A 136 -0.98 -5.82 4.75
C ALA A 136 -0.52 -4.70 5.69
N ASN A 137 -0.85 -3.43 5.42
CA ASN A 137 -0.60 -2.33 6.34
C ASN A 137 -1.29 -2.55 7.70
N VAL A 138 -2.56 -2.96 7.69
CA VAL A 138 -3.30 -3.36 8.89
C VAL A 138 -2.56 -4.45 9.64
N ALA A 139 -2.13 -5.52 8.96
CA ALA A 139 -1.45 -6.64 9.59
C ALA A 139 -0.09 -6.24 10.18
N VAL A 140 0.72 -5.48 9.43
CA VAL A 140 2.03 -4.96 9.88
C VAL A 140 1.86 -4.13 11.15
N VAL A 141 0.86 -3.25 11.16
CA VAL A 141 0.55 -2.37 12.30
C VAL A 141 -0.09 -3.11 13.48
N SER A 142 -0.85 -4.16 13.22
CA SER A 142 -1.62 -4.91 14.23
C SER A 142 -0.79 -5.98 14.92
N PHE A 143 -0.02 -6.75 14.15
CA PHE A 143 0.73 -7.93 14.60
C PHE A 143 2.21 -7.66 14.79
N GLY A 144 2.69 -6.48 14.38
CA GLY A 144 4.05 -6.07 14.67
C GLY A 144 4.36 -5.89 16.16
N GLY A 145 3.33 -5.86 17.01
CA GLY A 145 3.43 -5.48 18.43
C GLY A 145 4.00 -4.07 18.59
N PRO A 146 4.30 -3.61 19.82
CA PRO A 146 4.92 -2.30 20.17
C PRO A 146 6.12 -1.91 19.29
N ARG A 147 6.69 -2.89 18.59
CA ARG A 147 7.90 -2.90 17.77
C ARG A 147 7.67 -2.39 16.34
N LEU A 148 6.46 -2.50 15.77
CA LEU A 148 6.10 -1.90 14.45
C LEU A 148 5.13 -0.70 14.55
N HIS A 149 4.73 -0.27 15.76
CA HIS A 149 4.01 1.01 15.96
C HIS A 149 4.95 2.23 15.86
N TYR A 150 6.03 2.12 15.09
CA TYR A 150 6.96 3.22 14.84
C TYR A 150 6.82 3.64 13.37
N PRO A 151 6.94 4.94 13.03
CA PRO A 151 7.75 6.00 13.66
C PRO A 151 7.17 6.58 14.98
N PRO A 152 7.96 7.37 15.76
CA PRO A 152 7.69 7.81 17.16
C PRO A 152 6.41 8.66 17.40
N PHE A 153 5.44 8.62 16.50
CA PHE A 153 4.21 9.39 16.54
C PHE A 153 2.94 8.52 16.49
N LEU A 154 3.09 7.19 16.43
CA LEU A 154 2.01 6.20 16.54
C LEU A 154 1.94 5.59 17.95
N THR A 155 2.47 6.32 18.95
CA THR A 155 2.68 5.85 20.32
C THR A 155 1.43 5.98 21.18
N THR A 156 0.46 5.09 20.98
CA THR A 156 -0.70 5.04 21.89
C THR A 156 -1.17 3.62 22.05
N SER A 157 -1.22 3.13 23.29
CA SER A 157 -1.88 1.88 23.70
C SER A 157 -3.35 1.84 23.23
N PRO A 158 -3.99 0.67 23.06
CA PRO A 158 -3.51 -0.69 23.37
C PRO A 158 -3.09 -1.50 22.13
N THR A 159 -2.48 -2.66 22.37
CA THR A 159 -2.15 -3.66 21.34
C THR A 159 -3.37 -4.59 21.10
N LEU A 160 -3.50 -5.19 19.89
CA LEU A 160 -4.63 -6.11 19.58
C LEU A 160 -4.90 -7.21 20.64
N PRO A 161 -3.88 -7.79 21.32
CA PRO A 161 -4.09 -8.79 22.36
C PRO A 161 -4.89 -8.28 23.57
N GLU A 162 -4.81 -6.99 23.89
CA GLU A 162 -5.57 -6.37 24.99
C GLU A 162 -7.02 -6.05 24.60
N ILE A 163 -7.29 -5.93 23.29
CA ILE A 163 -8.64 -5.73 22.73
C ILE A 163 -9.38 -7.08 22.64
N ALA A 164 -8.66 -8.17 22.35
CA ALA A 164 -9.23 -9.51 22.20
C ALA A 164 -9.72 -10.13 23.52
N THR A 165 -9.24 -9.66 24.68
CA THR A 165 -9.56 -10.22 25.99
C THR A 165 -10.74 -9.57 26.68
N SER A 166 -11.31 -8.48 26.12
CA SER A 166 -12.45 -7.83 26.74
C SER A 166 -13.30 -7.04 25.73
N TRP A 167 -14.63 -7.12 25.90
CA TRP A 167 -15.72 -6.29 25.35
C TRP A 167 -16.49 -6.81 24.12
N ASP A 168 -17.73 -6.32 24.02
CA ASP A 168 -18.77 -6.60 23.04
C ASP A 168 -18.28 -6.44 21.58
N PRO A 169 -18.65 -7.32 20.63
CA PRO A 169 -18.28 -7.23 19.22
C PRO A 169 -18.38 -5.84 18.57
N MET A 170 -19.37 -5.03 18.98
CA MET A 170 -19.53 -3.68 18.44
C MET A 170 -18.44 -2.72 18.93
N ASP A 171 -17.97 -2.88 20.17
CA ASP A 171 -16.88 -2.09 20.72
C ASP A 171 -15.54 -2.50 20.09
N ILE A 172 -15.35 -3.78 19.77
CA ILE A 172 -14.17 -4.27 19.04
C ILE A 172 -14.09 -3.61 17.66
N ALA A 173 -15.20 -3.51 16.93
CA ALA A 173 -15.22 -2.89 15.60
C ALA A 173 -14.88 -1.39 15.65
N VAL A 174 -15.41 -0.67 16.65
CA VAL A 174 -15.13 0.77 16.85
C VAL A 174 -13.68 0.98 17.26
N VAL A 175 -13.15 0.18 18.18
CA VAL A 175 -11.76 0.23 18.61
C VAL A 175 -10.82 -0.12 17.45
N PHE A 176 -11.15 -1.13 16.65
CA PHE A 176 -10.37 -1.48 15.47
C PHE A 176 -10.35 -0.33 14.44
N ALA A 177 -11.52 0.22 14.10
CA ALA A 177 -11.61 1.33 13.16
C ALA A 177 -10.87 2.59 13.66
N ARG A 178 -11.03 2.94 14.93
CA ARG A 178 -10.40 4.12 15.53
C ARG A 178 -8.91 3.93 15.77
N ASP A 179 -8.54 2.91 16.53
CA ASP A 179 -7.20 2.77 17.10
C ASP A 179 -6.22 2.04 16.17
N VAL A 180 -6.71 1.14 15.34
CA VAL A 180 -5.87 0.43 14.36
C VAL A 180 -5.92 1.15 13.02
N PHE A 181 -7.11 1.33 12.45
CA PHE A 181 -7.23 1.85 11.09
C PHE A 181 -6.91 3.35 11.01
N VAL A 182 -7.65 4.20 11.73
CA VAL A 182 -7.48 5.66 11.64
C VAL A 182 -6.16 6.14 12.25
N ARG A 183 -5.81 5.68 13.44
CA ARG A 183 -4.60 6.18 14.13
C ARG A 183 -3.31 5.65 13.52
N ARG A 184 -3.30 4.44 12.97
CA ARG A 184 -2.05 3.76 12.62
C ARG A 184 -1.92 3.39 11.13
N VAL A 185 -2.90 2.69 10.58
CA VAL A 185 -2.87 2.25 9.16
C VAL A 185 -2.94 3.44 8.23
N LEU A 186 -3.81 4.41 8.52
CA LEU A 186 -4.03 5.58 7.68
C LEU A 186 -2.73 6.34 7.40
N CYS A 187 -1.80 6.41 8.35
CA CYS A 187 -0.50 7.05 8.16
C CYS A 187 0.34 6.43 7.03
N LEU A 188 0.19 5.12 6.78
CA LEU A 188 0.94 4.36 5.78
C LEU A 188 0.19 4.22 4.45
N GLU A 189 -1.13 4.39 4.45
CA GLU A 189 -1.97 4.27 3.25
C GLU A 189 -1.58 5.23 2.12
N GLY A 190 -0.92 6.34 2.41
CA GLY A 190 -0.48 7.30 1.40
C GLY A 190 0.40 6.68 0.31
N PHE A 191 1.28 5.74 0.68
CA PHE A 191 2.12 5.03 -0.29
C PHE A 191 1.28 4.11 -1.20
N VAL A 192 0.33 3.39 -0.60
CA VAL A 192 -0.55 2.42 -1.29
C VAL A 192 -1.52 3.15 -2.22
N LEU A 193 -2.15 4.23 -1.74
CA LEU A 193 -3.03 5.08 -2.54
C LEU A 193 -2.28 5.78 -3.69
N ALA A 194 -1.05 6.24 -3.46
CA ALA A 194 -0.22 6.80 -4.52
C ALA A 194 0.13 5.74 -5.59
N GLY A 195 0.43 4.50 -5.18
CA GLY A 195 0.61 3.37 -6.11
C GLY A 195 -0.65 3.09 -6.94
N TYR A 196 -1.81 3.08 -6.31
CA TYR A 196 -3.10 2.93 -7.01
C TYR A 196 -3.38 4.10 -7.97
N ALA A 197 -3.06 5.33 -7.58
CA ALA A 197 -3.20 6.50 -8.44
C ALA A 197 -2.30 6.41 -9.69
N VAL A 198 -1.08 5.86 -9.56
CA VAL A 198 -0.21 5.55 -10.70
C VAL A 198 -0.87 4.54 -11.64
N ALA A 199 -1.52 3.51 -11.10
CA ALA A 199 -2.28 2.53 -11.89
C ALA A 199 -3.41 3.20 -12.71
N MET A 200 -4.20 4.05 -12.05
CA MET A 200 -5.31 4.77 -12.68
C MET A 200 -4.84 5.79 -13.71
N TRP A 201 -3.76 6.50 -13.43
CA TRP A 201 -3.12 7.44 -14.34
C TRP A 201 -2.62 6.72 -15.60
N ARG A 202 -1.96 5.58 -15.43
CA ARG A 202 -1.51 4.73 -16.54
C ARG A 202 -2.67 4.28 -17.43
N GLN A 203 -3.75 3.78 -16.84
CA GLN A 203 -4.91 3.30 -17.62
C GLN A 203 -5.64 4.43 -18.38
N SER A 204 -5.60 5.66 -17.87
CA SER A 204 -6.42 6.76 -18.40
C SER A 204 -5.67 7.71 -19.33
N PHE A 205 -4.40 8.03 -19.04
CA PHE A 205 -3.69 9.14 -19.67
C PHE A 205 -2.41 8.75 -20.42
N TRP A 206 -1.79 7.59 -20.17
CA TRP A 206 -0.60 7.17 -20.94
C TRP A 206 -0.88 6.91 -22.42
N ARG A 207 -2.15 6.72 -22.81
CA ARG A 207 -2.54 6.68 -24.23
C ARG A 207 -2.40 8.04 -24.95
N ARG A 208 -2.30 9.17 -24.22
CA ARG A 208 -2.38 10.52 -24.81
C ARG A 208 -1.35 11.54 -24.30
N ALA A 209 -0.78 11.38 -23.11
CA ALA A 209 0.07 12.39 -22.51
C ALA A 209 1.42 11.82 -22.05
N TRP A 210 2.48 12.53 -22.48
CA TRP A 210 3.85 12.55 -21.98
C TRP A 210 4.57 11.19 -21.91
N HIS A 211 5.68 11.09 -22.65
CA HIS A 211 6.75 10.14 -22.38
C HIS A 211 7.72 10.81 -21.41
N PRO A 212 7.56 10.72 -20.08
CA PRO A 212 8.59 11.21 -19.19
C PRO A 212 9.87 10.42 -19.50
N PRO A 213 11.01 11.08 -19.81
CA PRO A 213 12.23 10.38 -20.19
C PRO A 213 12.96 9.66 -19.04
N LEU A 214 12.42 9.67 -17.80
CA LEU A 214 13.07 9.13 -16.59
C LEU A 214 12.10 8.38 -15.63
N PRO A 215 11.19 7.51 -16.13
CA PRO A 215 10.16 6.87 -15.29
C PRO A 215 10.73 6.00 -14.17
N LEU A 216 11.96 5.48 -14.36
CA LEU A 216 12.71 4.67 -13.39
C LEU A 216 12.95 5.41 -12.07
N LEU A 217 13.05 6.73 -12.11
CA LEU A 217 13.36 7.53 -10.93
C LEU A 217 12.15 8.41 -10.56
N THR A 218 11.51 9.04 -11.53
CA THR A 218 10.49 10.06 -11.25
C THR A 218 9.21 9.49 -10.66
N ILE A 219 8.78 8.30 -11.08
CA ILE A 219 7.55 7.69 -10.59
C ILE A 219 7.75 7.18 -9.15
N PRO A 220 8.80 6.39 -8.82
CA PRO A 220 9.07 6.01 -7.44
C PRO A 220 9.27 7.21 -6.51
N LEU A 221 10.03 8.23 -6.95
CA LEU A 221 10.21 9.44 -6.17
C LEU A 221 8.90 10.17 -5.91
N GLY A 222 8.05 10.32 -6.94
CA GLY A 222 6.73 10.96 -6.80
C GLY A 222 5.82 10.22 -5.82
N VAL A 223 5.78 8.89 -5.90
CA VAL A 223 5.06 8.05 -4.93
C VAL A 223 5.66 8.18 -3.53
N GLY A 224 6.99 8.25 -3.41
CA GLY A 224 7.69 8.49 -2.16
C GLY A 224 7.32 9.84 -1.52
N PHE A 225 7.34 10.92 -2.31
CA PHE A 225 6.91 12.25 -1.85
C PHE A 225 5.44 12.28 -1.45
N ALA A 226 4.56 11.63 -2.22
CA ALA A 226 3.15 11.54 -1.88
C ALA A 226 2.91 10.75 -0.58
N GLY A 227 3.58 9.61 -0.42
CA GLY A 227 3.50 8.78 0.78
C GLY A 227 4.03 9.49 2.03
N VAL A 228 5.22 10.09 1.94
CA VAL A 228 5.82 10.88 3.05
C VAL A 228 4.97 12.11 3.36
N GLY A 229 4.49 12.83 2.33
CA GLY A 229 3.62 14.00 2.51
C GLY A 229 2.31 13.64 3.21
N TRP A 230 1.66 12.55 2.76
CA TRP A 230 0.46 12.02 3.40
C TRP A 230 0.71 11.61 4.85
N TRP A 231 1.81 10.91 5.11
CA TRP A 231 2.20 10.52 6.46
C TRP A 231 2.32 11.75 7.39
N ILE A 232 3.00 12.81 6.94
CA ILE A 232 3.13 14.06 7.70
C ILE A 232 1.74 14.66 7.97
N VAL A 233 0.88 14.76 6.96
CA VAL A 233 -0.48 15.31 7.10
C VAL A 233 -1.31 14.49 8.10
N ALA A 234 -1.33 13.16 7.96
CA ALA A 234 -2.06 12.27 8.85
C ALA A 234 -1.60 12.43 10.30
N GLN A 235 -0.29 12.48 10.54
CA GLN A 235 0.30 12.65 11.87
C GLN A 235 -0.07 13.96 12.55
N LYS A 236 -0.25 15.06 11.81
CA LYS A 236 -0.70 16.34 12.40
C LYS A 236 -2.21 16.41 12.59
N THR A 237 -2.94 15.63 11.79
CA THR A 237 -4.41 15.66 11.74
C THR A 237 -5.01 14.76 12.81
N ILE A 238 -4.51 13.53 12.99
CA ILE A 238 -5.05 12.55 13.95
C ILE A 238 -5.17 13.11 15.38
N PRO A 239 -4.18 13.84 15.94
CA PRO A 239 -4.28 14.40 17.29
C PRO A 239 -5.34 15.49 17.47
N LEU A 240 -5.88 16.05 16.37
CA LEU A 240 -7.00 17.00 16.42
C LEU A 240 -8.35 16.29 16.61
N PHE A 241 -8.41 14.99 16.37
CA PHE A 241 -9.62 14.18 16.49
C PHE A 241 -9.55 13.23 17.67
N PHE A 242 -8.38 12.67 17.98
CA PHE A 242 -8.17 11.73 19.07
C PHE A 242 -7.01 12.17 19.95
N ASP A 243 -7.17 12.05 21.27
CA ASP A 243 -6.08 12.29 22.20
C ASP A 243 -5.05 11.14 22.20
N ALA A 244 -4.05 11.22 23.09
CA ALA A 244 -3.03 10.18 23.24
C ALA A 244 -3.62 8.85 23.77
N GLN A 245 -4.77 8.85 24.40
CA GLN A 245 -5.45 7.66 24.93
C GLN A 245 -6.46 7.08 23.92
N GLY A 246 -6.71 7.77 22.80
CA GLY A 246 -7.67 7.37 21.78
C GLY A 246 -9.09 7.85 22.08
N VAL A 247 -9.26 8.69 23.09
CA VAL A 247 -10.54 9.31 23.39
C VAL A 247 -10.80 10.40 22.35
N PRO A 248 -12.01 10.44 21.76
CA PRO A 248 -12.42 11.55 20.90
C PRO A 248 -12.19 12.89 21.61
N THR A 249 -11.54 13.81 20.92
CA THR A 249 -11.40 15.18 21.41
C THR A 249 -12.73 15.92 21.29
N PRO A 250 -12.92 17.07 21.97
CA PRO A 250 -14.12 17.90 21.82
C PRO A 250 -14.43 18.29 20.36
N VAL A 251 -13.40 18.39 19.51
CA VAL A 251 -13.53 18.64 18.07
C VAL A 251 -14.17 17.44 17.37
N SER A 252 -13.73 16.22 17.68
CA SER A 252 -14.33 15.01 17.14
C SER A 252 -15.76 14.80 17.64
N GLU A 253 -16.05 15.09 18.91
CA GLU A 253 -17.39 14.94 19.48
C GLU A 253 -18.38 15.93 18.86
N ALA A 254 -17.96 17.18 18.63
CA ALA A 254 -18.75 18.18 17.92
C ALA A 254 -19.12 17.73 16.49
N LEU A 255 -18.26 16.94 15.83
CA LEU A 255 -18.51 16.42 14.48
C LEU A 255 -19.35 15.13 14.44
N ARG A 256 -19.59 14.45 15.58
CA ARG A 256 -20.02 13.04 15.63
C ARG A 256 -21.54 12.78 15.51
N TRP A 257 -22.41 13.79 15.35
CA TRP A 257 -23.76 13.70 14.72
C TRP A 257 -24.88 14.60 15.29
N SER A 258 -24.74 15.31 16.42
CA SER A 258 -25.81 16.22 16.88
C SER A 258 -25.63 17.68 16.43
N ALA A 259 -24.40 18.18 16.40
CA ALA A 259 -24.15 19.59 16.04
C ALA A 259 -24.16 19.86 14.53
N VAL A 260 -23.84 18.89 13.67
CA VAL A 260 -23.83 19.08 12.20
C VAL A 260 -25.25 19.19 11.63
N GLN A 261 -26.23 18.49 12.22
CA GLN A 261 -27.64 18.62 11.85
C GLN A 261 -28.29 19.88 12.46
N ALA A 262 -27.88 20.30 13.66
CA ALA A 262 -28.42 21.48 14.33
C ALA A 262 -27.79 22.81 13.86
N ASP A 263 -26.51 22.80 13.47
CA ASP A 263 -25.75 23.95 12.99
C ASP A 263 -24.77 23.55 11.87
N PRO A 264 -25.24 23.45 10.62
CA PRO A 264 -24.40 23.13 9.48
C PRO A 264 -23.34 24.22 9.18
N ILE A 265 -23.61 25.48 9.56
CA ILE A 265 -22.67 26.60 9.34
C ILE A 265 -21.51 26.49 10.34
N GLY A 266 -21.81 26.19 11.61
CA GLY A 266 -20.82 25.89 12.63
C GLY A 266 -19.95 24.69 12.27
N ALA A 267 -20.52 23.63 11.68
CA ALA A 267 -19.77 22.48 11.22
C ALA A 267 -18.79 22.82 10.07
N VAL A 268 -19.21 23.62 9.10
CA VAL A 268 -18.32 24.10 8.02
C VAL A 268 -17.20 24.99 8.57
N SER A 269 -17.51 25.87 9.53
CA SER A 269 -16.53 26.70 10.23
C SER A 269 -15.54 25.89 11.07
N LEU A 270 -15.99 24.80 11.67
CA LEU A 270 -15.12 23.89 12.41
C LEU A 270 -14.18 23.13 11.46
N CYS A 271 -14.67 22.63 10.34
CA CYS A 271 -13.85 22.02 9.30
C CYS A 271 -12.81 23.00 8.73
N SER A 272 -13.19 24.25 8.47
CA SER A 272 -12.26 25.27 7.99
C SER A 272 -11.21 25.62 9.06
N SER A 273 -11.59 25.64 10.33
CA SER A 273 -10.66 25.85 11.46
C SER A 273 -9.67 24.69 11.61
N VAL A 274 -10.11 23.44 11.45
CA VAL A 274 -9.23 22.26 11.45
C VAL A 274 -8.25 22.33 10.29
N LEU A 275 -8.71 22.63 9.07
CA LEU A 275 -7.83 22.78 7.91
C LEU A 275 -6.80 23.90 8.11
N THR A 276 -7.23 25.03 8.69
CA THR A 276 -6.35 26.16 8.99
C THR A 276 -5.30 25.79 10.03
N GLU A 277 -5.67 25.03 11.06
CA GLU A 277 -4.75 24.56 12.09
C GLU A 277 -3.73 23.53 11.54
N VAL A 278 -4.17 22.61 10.68
CA VAL A 278 -3.27 21.69 9.97
C VAL A 278 -2.30 22.48 9.08
N ALA A 279 -2.80 23.43 8.29
CA ALA A 279 -1.96 24.29 7.45
C ALA A 279 -0.97 25.12 8.28
N ARG A 280 -1.38 25.63 9.44
CA ARG A 280 -0.52 26.36 10.37
C ARG A 280 0.60 25.48 10.90
N ARG A 281 0.30 24.25 11.33
CA ARG A 281 1.31 23.28 11.82
C ARG A 281 2.31 22.90 10.74
N LEU A 282 1.84 22.63 9.52
CA LEU A 282 2.70 22.34 8.36
C LEU A 282 3.60 23.53 8.01
N ARG A 283 3.04 24.74 8.01
CA ARG A 283 3.78 25.97 7.73
C ARG A 283 4.89 26.22 8.76
N GLN A 284 4.59 26.03 10.06
CA GLN A 284 5.61 26.16 11.11
C GLN A 284 6.78 25.21 10.88
N GLU A 285 6.51 23.96 10.53
CA GLU A 285 7.54 22.96 10.26
C GLU A 285 8.37 23.31 9.02
N ALA A 286 7.72 23.74 7.93
CA ALA A 286 8.38 24.21 6.71
C ALA A 286 9.28 25.43 6.96
N ILE A 287 8.81 26.40 7.75
CA ILE A 287 9.60 27.57 8.15
C ILE A 287 10.83 27.13 8.95
N THR A 288 10.68 26.23 9.92
CA THR A 288 11.82 25.74 10.69
C THR A 288 12.85 24.97 9.86
N LEU A 289 12.42 24.28 8.81
CA LEU A 289 13.31 23.61 7.85
C LEU A 289 14.07 24.63 6.99
N TRP A 290 13.35 25.62 6.47
CA TRP A 290 13.88 26.64 5.57
C TRP A 290 14.83 27.61 6.27
N GLU A 291 14.43 28.16 7.42
CA GLU A 291 15.19 29.19 8.14
C GLU A 291 16.40 28.61 8.87
N ARG A 292 16.29 27.41 9.45
CA ARG A 292 17.39 26.80 10.22
C ARG A 292 18.30 25.91 9.39
N ARG A 293 18.00 25.69 8.10
CA ARG A 293 18.69 24.72 7.20
C ARG A 293 18.94 23.36 7.87
N GLY A 294 18.09 22.99 8.82
CA GLY A 294 18.24 21.77 9.60
C GLY A 294 17.58 20.59 8.90
N LEU A 295 18.05 19.38 9.19
CA LEU A 295 17.35 18.16 8.76
C LEU A 295 15.91 18.11 9.33
N PRO A 296 14.98 17.38 8.71
CA PRO A 296 13.69 17.07 9.32
C PRO A 296 13.87 16.51 10.73
N PHE A 297 12.90 16.79 11.62
CA PHE A 297 12.94 16.35 13.03
C PHE A 297 13.34 14.86 13.16
N ALA A 298 12.86 14.02 12.23
CA ALA A 298 13.07 12.58 12.25
C ALA A 298 14.54 12.15 12.05
N PHE A 299 15.39 13.04 11.52
CA PHE A 299 16.81 12.80 11.30
C PHE A 299 17.72 13.63 12.22
N ARG A 300 17.14 14.46 13.11
CA ARG A 300 17.91 15.26 14.08
C ARG A 300 18.33 14.45 15.30
N ASP A 301 17.50 13.50 15.69
CA ASP A 301 17.72 12.65 16.86
C ASP A 301 17.99 11.20 16.43
N ILE A 302 18.95 10.56 17.10
CA ILE A 302 19.41 9.19 16.81
C ILE A 302 18.27 8.19 17.03
N SER A 303 17.53 8.32 18.12
CA SER A 303 16.42 7.43 18.44
C SER A 303 15.31 7.53 17.39
N SER A 304 14.98 8.77 16.99
CA SER A 304 14.00 9.04 15.95
C SER A 304 14.42 8.51 14.57
N CYS A 305 15.70 8.69 14.20
CA CYS A 305 16.23 8.22 12.92
C CYS A 305 16.31 6.70 12.85
N LEU A 306 16.79 6.05 13.91
CA LEU A 306 16.80 4.59 14.04
C LEU A 306 15.40 4.01 13.94
N SER A 307 14.44 4.64 14.61
CA SER A 307 13.06 4.17 14.58
C SER A 307 12.42 4.29 13.19
N LEU A 308 12.68 5.40 12.48
CA LEU A 308 12.20 5.58 11.11
C LEU A 308 12.85 4.58 10.14
N TYR A 309 14.15 4.34 10.29
CA TYR A 309 14.90 3.36 9.52
C TYR A 309 14.31 1.95 9.68
N LEU A 310 14.09 1.52 10.92
CA LEU A 310 13.53 0.20 11.23
C LEU A 310 12.11 0.06 10.69
N ALA A 311 11.27 1.07 10.88
CA ALA A 311 9.90 1.08 10.37
C ALA A 311 9.84 0.97 8.84
N ALA A 312 10.65 1.76 8.14
CA ALA A 312 10.72 1.71 6.67
C ALA A 312 11.24 0.34 6.18
N SER A 313 12.20 -0.25 6.89
CA SER A 313 12.74 -1.58 6.57
C SER A 313 11.69 -2.68 6.77
N SER A 314 10.96 -2.66 7.89
CA SER A 314 9.88 -3.61 8.17
C SER A 314 8.71 -3.46 7.19
N MET A 315 8.34 -2.23 6.84
CA MET A 315 7.32 -1.96 5.82
C MET A 315 7.74 -2.54 4.48
N ALA A 316 8.97 -2.27 4.03
CA ALA A 316 9.49 -2.79 2.77
C ALA A 316 9.51 -4.34 2.77
N LEU A 317 9.95 -4.97 3.87
CA LEU A 317 9.96 -6.42 4.00
C LEU A 317 8.55 -7.01 4.00
N GLY A 318 7.60 -6.41 4.74
CA GLY A 318 6.22 -6.89 4.80
C GLY A 318 5.52 -6.81 3.46
N HIS A 319 5.69 -5.70 2.73
CA HIS A 319 5.18 -5.57 1.38
C HIS A 319 5.86 -6.55 0.42
N LEU A 320 7.19 -6.74 0.53
CA LEU A 320 7.92 -7.71 -0.28
C LEU A 320 7.43 -9.15 -0.05
N LEU A 321 7.25 -9.55 1.22
CA LEU A 321 6.72 -10.87 1.58
C LEU A 321 5.32 -11.10 1.01
N LEU A 322 4.47 -10.06 0.99
CA LEU A 322 3.15 -10.13 0.38
C LEU A 322 3.21 -10.51 -1.11
N PHE A 323 4.25 -10.10 -1.86
CA PHE A 323 4.44 -10.55 -3.25
C PHE A 323 4.71 -12.04 -3.36
N PHE A 324 5.45 -12.61 -2.41
CA PHE A 324 5.73 -14.04 -2.40
C PHE A 324 4.52 -14.85 -1.92
N ILE A 325 3.73 -14.29 -1.00
CA ILE A 325 2.51 -14.92 -0.49
C ILE A 325 1.37 -14.82 -1.50
N LYS A 326 1.28 -13.74 -2.28
CA LYS A 326 0.16 -13.51 -3.20
C LYS A 326 -0.10 -14.67 -4.17
N PRO A 327 0.88 -15.24 -4.89
CA PRO A 327 0.65 -16.40 -5.76
C PRO A 327 0.12 -17.61 -5.01
N VAL A 328 0.59 -17.84 -3.78
CA VAL A 328 0.10 -18.91 -2.91
C VAL A 328 -1.34 -18.63 -2.49
N LEU A 329 -1.67 -17.38 -2.16
CA LEU A 329 -3.02 -16.96 -1.81
C LEU A 329 -3.96 -17.09 -3.00
N ASP A 330 -3.55 -16.64 -4.20
CA ASP A 330 -4.32 -16.76 -5.43
C ASP A 330 -4.57 -18.25 -5.76
N PHE A 331 -3.59 -19.13 -5.53
CA PHE A 331 -3.75 -20.58 -5.67
C PHE A 331 -4.73 -21.16 -4.64
N ILE A 332 -4.59 -20.81 -3.36
CA ILE A 332 -5.48 -21.30 -2.28
C ILE A 332 -6.92 -20.82 -2.54
N VAL A 333 -7.09 -19.55 -2.89
CA VAL A 333 -8.40 -18.97 -3.21
C VAL A 333 -8.98 -19.67 -4.43
N GLY A 334 -8.19 -19.87 -5.51
CA GLY A 334 -8.63 -20.62 -6.69
C GLY A 334 -9.05 -22.06 -6.36
N ALA A 335 -8.26 -22.76 -5.55
CA ALA A 335 -8.58 -24.11 -5.08
C ALA A 335 -9.85 -24.13 -4.21
N PHE A 336 -10.05 -23.14 -3.36
CA PHE A 336 -11.26 -23.00 -2.55
C PHE A 336 -12.50 -22.80 -3.42
N PHE A 337 -12.46 -21.86 -4.38
CA PHE A 337 -13.56 -21.64 -5.33
C PHE A 337 -13.82 -22.86 -6.20
N PHE A 338 -12.78 -23.62 -6.57
CA PHE A 338 -12.92 -24.87 -7.31
C PHE A 338 -13.70 -25.95 -6.54
N VAL A 339 -13.59 -25.97 -5.21
CA VAL A 339 -14.30 -26.92 -4.34
C VAL A 339 -15.75 -26.50 -4.09
N LEU A 340 -16.11 -25.23 -4.32
CA LEU A 340 -17.47 -24.76 -4.14
C LEU A 340 -18.43 -25.43 -5.13
N PRO A 341 -19.68 -25.73 -4.71
CA PRO A 341 -20.67 -26.30 -5.60
C PRO A 341 -20.96 -25.36 -6.77
N THR A 342 -20.94 -25.91 -7.98
CA THR A 342 -21.26 -25.21 -9.24
C THR A 342 -22.66 -25.54 -9.74
N ASP A 343 -23.24 -26.68 -9.33
CA ASP A 343 -24.65 -26.98 -9.61
C ASP A 343 -25.55 -26.00 -8.86
N PRO A 344 -26.47 -25.30 -9.55
CA PRO A 344 -27.28 -24.23 -8.96
C PRO A 344 -28.18 -24.70 -7.81
N THR A 345 -28.58 -25.97 -7.81
CA THR A 345 -29.41 -26.56 -6.75
C THR A 345 -28.59 -26.81 -5.49
N ILE A 346 -27.42 -27.45 -5.64
CA ILE A 346 -26.50 -27.73 -4.52
C ILE A 346 -25.93 -26.43 -3.96
N TRP A 347 -25.61 -25.48 -4.83
CA TRP A 347 -25.18 -24.13 -4.48
C TRP A 347 -26.23 -23.39 -3.64
N GLY A 348 -27.48 -23.36 -4.11
CA GLY A 348 -28.57 -22.65 -3.42
C GLY A 348 -28.86 -23.27 -2.05
N LEU A 349 -28.84 -24.60 -1.96
CA LEU A 349 -28.99 -25.31 -0.70
C LEU A 349 -27.82 -25.05 0.26
N ALA A 350 -26.58 -25.07 -0.23
CA ALA A 350 -25.40 -24.76 0.57
C ALA A 350 -25.41 -23.31 1.07
N MET A 351 -25.87 -22.36 0.25
CA MET A 351 -26.01 -20.96 0.64
C MET A 351 -27.08 -20.78 1.71
N LEU A 352 -28.27 -21.36 1.52
CA LEU A 352 -29.35 -21.31 2.51
C LEU A 352 -28.97 -22.01 3.82
N ALA A 353 -28.29 -23.15 3.75
CA ALA A 353 -27.78 -23.85 4.91
C ALA A 353 -26.74 -23.00 5.66
N SER A 354 -25.81 -22.36 4.95
CA SER A 354 -24.79 -21.49 5.55
C SER A 354 -25.40 -20.25 6.20
N VAL A 355 -26.39 -19.63 5.58
CA VAL A 355 -27.15 -18.50 6.16
C VAL A 355 -27.95 -18.94 7.38
N GLY A 356 -28.62 -20.10 7.31
CA GLY A 356 -29.36 -20.68 8.43
C GLY A 356 -28.45 -21.01 9.61
N SER A 357 -27.30 -21.63 9.36
CA SER A 357 -26.27 -21.91 10.36
C SER A 357 -25.71 -20.62 10.96
N PHE A 358 -25.44 -19.59 10.14
CA PHE A 358 -24.99 -18.29 10.64
C PHE A 358 -26.02 -17.66 11.57
N ALA A 359 -27.29 -17.58 11.16
CA ALA A 359 -28.36 -16.99 11.96
C ALA A 359 -28.62 -17.79 13.26
N SER A 360 -28.52 -19.11 13.21
CA SER A 360 -28.68 -19.96 14.39
C SER A 360 -27.52 -19.80 15.37
N LEU A 361 -26.27 -19.78 14.86
CA LEU A 361 -25.09 -19.62 15.71
C LEU A 361 -25.05 -18.21 16.31
N TRP A 362 -25.44 -17.19 15.54
CA TRP A 362 -25.50 -15.81 16.00
C TRP A 362 -26.48 -15.63 17.16
N ARG A 363 -27.64 -16.29 17.10
CA ARG A 363 -28.64 -16.25 18.18
C ARG A 363 -28.24 -17.04 19.42
N ALA A 364 -27.39 -18.06 19.26
CA ALA A 364 -26.90 -18.88 20.35
C ALA A 364 -25.58 -18.36 20.96
N ALA A 365 -24.97 -17.33 20.36
CA ALA A 365 -23.68 -16.82 20.78
C ALA A 365 -23.80 -15.97 22.04
N GLU A 366 -23.63 -16.61 23.20
CA GLU A 366 -23.32 -15.93 24.46
C GLU A 366 -21.80 -15.96 24.68
N GLY A 367 -21.06 -15.11 23.97
CA GLY A 367 -19.61 -14.93 24.14
C GLY A 367 -18.76 -15.01 22.87
N SER A 368 -17.45 -14.79 23.01
CA SER A 368 -16.48 -14.69 21.91
C SER A 368 -16.11 -16.03 21.25
N GLU A 369 -16.49 -17.16 21.84
CA GLU A 369 -16.09 -18.51 21.39
C GLU A 369 -16.62 -18.86 19.99
N TYR A 370 -17.77 -18.29 19.61
CA TYR A 370 -18.40 -18.52 18.30
C TYR A 370 -17.98 -17.51 17.22
N ALA A 371 -17.19 -16.49 17.57
CA ALA A 371 -16.85 -15.41 16.65
C ALA A 371 -16.10 -15.91 15.40
N LEU A 372 -15.16 -16.85 15.57
CA LEU A 372 -14.40 -17.43 14.45
C LEU A 372 -15.29 -18.27 13.52
N TYR A 373 -16.25 -19.01 14.09
CA TYR A 373 -17.21 -19.80 13.32
C TYR A 373 -18.18 -18.90 12.54
N LEU A 374 -18.63 -17.81 13.15
CA LEU A 374 -19.46 -16.81 12.50
C LEU A 374 -18.73 -16.12 11.34
N ILE A 375 -17.46 -15.75 11.55
CA ILE A 375 -16.61 -15.19 10.49
C ILE A 375 -16.44 -16.21 9.35
N GLY A 376 -16.16 -17.48 9.68
CA GLY A 376 -16.02 -18.54 8.68
C GLY A 376 -17.30 -18.75 7.85
N LEU A 377 -18.47 -18.77 8.51
CA LEU A 377 -19.77 -18.88 7.84
C LEU A 377 -20.08 -17.66 6.98
N ALA A 378 -19.78 -16.45 7.46
CA ALA A 378 -19.94 -15.23 6.67
C ALA A 378 -19.05 -15.23 5.42
N CYS A 379 -17.79 -15.65 5.54
CA CYS A 379 -16.88 -15.82 4.41
C CYS A 379 -17.39 -16.88 3.42
N LEU A 380 -17.94 -17.99 3.91
CA LEU A 380 -18.51 -19.05 3.06
C LEU A 380 -19.75 -18.56 2.30
N VAL A 381 -20.66 -17.85 2.98
CA VAL A 381 -21.84 -17.22 2.32
C VAL A 381 -21.38 -16.22 1.26
N ALA A 382 -20.44 -15.35 1.59
CA ALA A 382 -19.91 -14.36 0.65
C ALA A 382 -19.25 -15.02 -0.57
N ALA A 383 -18.47 -16.10 -0.36
CA ALA A 383 -17.85 -16.84 -1.43
C ALA A 383 -18.86 -17.58 -2.31
N LEU A 384 -19.91 -18.18 -1.73
CA LEU A 384 -21.01 -18.77 -2.49
C LEU A 384 -21.74 -17.72 -3.32
N VAL A 385 -22.06 -16.55 -2.75
CA VAL A 385 -22.65 -15.43 -3.50
C VAL A 385 -21.73 -15.01 -4.66
N PHE A 386 -20.44 -14.81 -4.40
CA PHE A 386 -19.50 -14.43 -5.44
C PHE A 386 -19.41 -15.49 -6.55
N ASN A 387 -19.33 -16.78 -6.20
CA ASN A 387 -19.30 -17.89 -7.15
C ASN A 387 -20.57 -17.97 -8.01
N GLY A 388 -21.75 -17.67 -7.44
CA GLY A 388 -23.02 -17.77 -8.15
C GLY A 388 -23.38 -16.57 -9.04
N PHE A 389 -22.81 -15.39 -8.78
CA PHE A 389 -23.11 -14.16 -9.52
C PHE A 389 -21.99 -13.67 -10.46
N VAL A 390 -20.75 -14.16 -10.27
CA VAL A 390 -19.57 -13.70 -11.04
C VAL A 390 -19.05 -14.77 -12.01
N ALA A 391 -19.43 -16.04 -11.85
CA ALA A 391 -19.08 -17.14 -12.76
C ALA A 391 -19.91 -17.16 -14.05
#